data_AF-A0A1Y2FV35-F1
#
_entry.id   AF-A0A1Y2FV35-F1
#
_cell.length_a   1.000
_cell.length_b   1.000
_cell.length_c   1.000
_cell.angle_alpha   90.00
_cell.angle_beta   90.00
_cell.angle_gamma   90.00
#
_symmetry.space_group_name_H-M   'P 1'
#
loop_
_entity.id
_entity.type
_entity.pdbx_description
1 polymer ?
#
loop_
_entity_poly.entity_id
_entity_poly.type
_entity_poly.pdbx_seq_one_letter_code
_entity_poly.pdbx_strand_id
1 'polypeptide(L)'
;MRFNFLKNLGLLLLPLATFASNAEVAMVIIEDADKDNYSSAIKTCTDYKIEYDPITIPKDGYKDNIENLFYNNVDGKLQPKYTVLVFPNGRVSYKNGKTWKSAITDEQWLQIEGYARTNDARLVFLNEYPSTATGTKLYKECSGESDCKFDLTHKVIADKNIVLAETVNEVNLVVDKNIYHVPAAIDTNIQGKDNVSIEPVMYFSPAEPDYPENTVAAVTVNKNGAKLIAFYMAFGNWSKESSALNVVWLSWATGKDLKHLNGGSIDSNDALKDAASGDIKSVNLEVIFVGITTFFTIIAALL
;
A
#
# COMPACT_ATOMS: atom_id res chain seq x y z
N MET A 1 39.00 57.17 23.51
CA MET A 1 38.97 55.77 23.04
C MET A 1 37.74 55.60 22.16
N ARG A 2 37.91 55.40 20.85
CA ARG A 2 36.83 55.03 19.91
C ARG A 2 37.05 53.56 19.54
N PHE A 3 36.13 52.68 19.94
CA PHE A 3 36.15 51.27 19.53
C PHE A 3 35.35 51.12 18.23
N ASN A 4 36.07 50.86 17.13
CA ASN A 4 35.50 50.36 15.88
C ASN A 4 35.48 48.83 15.96
N PHE A 5 34.31 48.25 16.22
CA PHE A 5 34.10 46.80 16.16
C PHE A 5 32.81 46.57 15.39
N LEU A 6 32.90 46.45 14.07
CA LEU A 6 31.88 45.88 13.18
C LEU A 6 32.42 45.92 11.75
N LYS A 7 33.23 44.92 11.40
CA LYS A 7 33.46 44.52 10.02
C LYS A 7 33.35 43.01 9.94
N ASN A 8 32.53 42.56 9.01
CA ASN A 8 32.40 41.19 8.52
C ASN A 8 31.41 40.30 9.29
N LEU A 9 30.11 40.59 9.16
CA LEU A 9 29.10 39.53 9.18
C LEU A 9 28.78 39.18 7.71
N GLY A 10 29.53 38.24 7.15
CA GLY A 10 29.22 37.64 5.86
C GLY A 10 28.03 36.70 6.05
N LEU A 11 26.85 37.13 5.62
CA LEU A 11 25.65 36.31 5.61
C LEU A 11 25.85 35.18 4.59
N LEU A 12 26.19 33.98 5.06
CA LEU A 12 26.23 32.77 4.24
C LEU A 12 24.80 32.37 3.88
N LEU A 13 24.35 32.80 2.69
CA LEU A 13 23.19 32.21 2.03
C LEU A 13 23.56 30.80 1.58
N LEU A 14 23.30 29.81 2.42
CA LEU A 14 23.32 28.41 2.00
C LEU A 14 22.16 28.22 1.00
N PRO A 15 22.41 27.73 -0.22
CA PRO A 15 21.33 27.35 -1.11
C PRO A 15 20.55 26.21 -0.43
N LEU A 16 19.28 26.47 -0.11
CA LEU A 16 18.31 25.42 0.17
C LEU A 16 18.18 24.60 -1.12
N ALA A 17 18.94 23.51 -1.21
CA ALA A 17 18.67 22.48 -2.20
C ALA A 17 17.32 21.87 -1.81
N THR A 18 16.24 22.34 -2.42
CA THR A 18 14.97 21.62 -2.46
C THR A 18 15.21 20.38 -3.30
N PHE A 19 15.56 19.27 -2.65
CA PHE A 19 15.44 17.97 -3.28
C PHE A 19 13.95 17.79 -3.55
N ALA A 20 13.55 17.83 -4.83
CA ALA A 20 12.25 17.33 -5.22
C ALA A 20 12.27 15.82 -4.92
N SER A 21 11.66 15.46 -3.79
CA SER A 21 11.30 14.08 -3.49
C SER A 21 10.35 13.64 -4.59
N ASN A 22 10.76 12.67 -5.41
CA ASN A 22 9.83 12.01 -6.32
C ASN A 22 9.06 10.99 -5.47
N ALA A 23 7.73 11.00 -5.58
CA ALA A 23 6.90 10.03 -4.88
C ALA A 23 7.34 8.60 -5.24
N GLU A 24 7.63 7.80 -4.22
CA GLU A 24 8.08 6.41 -4.38
C GLU A 24 6.90 5.46 -4.67
N VAL A 25 5.70 5.86 -4.24
CA VAL A 25 4.47 5.07 -4.30
C VAL A 25 3.54 5.63 -5.36
N ALA A 26 3.05 4.77 -6.26
CA ALA A 26 1.95 5.10 -7.16
C ALA A 26 0.66 4.39 -6.74
N MET A 27 -0.45 5.13 -6.74
CA MET A 27 -1.81 4.61 -6.53
C MET A 27 -2.49 4.48 -7.89
N VAL A 28 -2.61 3.26 -8.41
CA VAL A 28 -3.22 3.00 -9.72
C VAL A 28 -4.73 2.76 -9.56
N ILE A 29 -5.54 3.72 -10.00
CA ILE A 29 -6.99 3.75 -9.81
C ILE A 29 -7.72 3.82 -11.15
N ILE A 30 -9.00 3.43 -11.19
CA ILE A 30 -9.84 3.60 -12.38
C ILE A 30 -10.37 5.04 -12.40
N GLU A 31 -10.47 5.61 -13.59
CA GLU A 31 -11.20 6.86 -13.83
C GLU A 31 -12.65 6.72 -13.37
N ASP A 32 -13.15 7.74 -12.67
CA ASP A 32 -14.48 7.77 -12.06
C ASP A 32 -14.77 6.60 -11.11
N ALA A 33 -13.73 5.93 -10.58
CA ALA A 33 -13.90 4.99 -9.49
C ALA A 33 -14.54 5.67 -8.28
N ASP A 34 -15.45 4.94 -7.62
CA ASP A 34 -15.94 5.34 -6.31
C ASP A 34 -14.75 5.58 -5.38
N LYS A 35 -14.70 6.77 -4.78
CA LYS A 35 -13.63 7.19 -3.87
C LYS A 35 -13.49 6.22 -2.70
N ASP A 36 -14.60 5.60 -2.29
CA ASP A 36 -14.60 4.66 -1.19
C ASP A 36 -13.68 3.46 -1.46
N ASN A 37 -13.53 3.04 -2.72
CA ASN A 37 -12.70 1.90 -3.13
C ASN A 37 -11.19 2.09 -2.93
N TYR A 38 -10.73 3.33 -2.75
CA TYR A 38 -9.30 3.64 -2.54
C TYR A 38 -9.04 4.62 -1.40
N SER A 39 -10.12 5.06 -0.74
CA SER A 39 -10.09 6.02 0.37
C SER A 39 -9.20 5.58 1.53
N SER A 40 -9.15 4.27 1.83
CA SER A 40 -8.37 3.72 2.94
C SER A 40 -6.86 3.93 2.75
N ALA A 41 -6.36 3.59 1.56
CA ALA A 41 -4.95 3.72 1.21
C ALA A 41 -4.55 5.20 1.16
N ILE A 42 -5.37 6.06 0.51
CA ILE A 42 -5.14 7.51 0.47
C ILE A 42 -5.13 8.12 1.87
N LYS A 43 -6.11 7.75 2.71
CA LYS A 43 -6.19 8.25 4.09
C LYS A 43 -4.94 7.87 4.88
N THR A 44 -4.47 6.63 4.75
CA THR A 44 -3.24 6.18 5.43
C THR A 44 -2.03 6.98 4.96
N CYS A 45 -1.85 7.15 3.65
CA CYS A 45 -0.77 7.98 3.13
C CYS A 45 -0.87 9.43 3.62
N THR A 46 -2.07 10.00 3.69
CA THR A 46 -2.31 11.36 4.19
C THR A 46 -1.98 11.49 5.67
N ASP A 47 -2.52 10.61 6.51
CA ASP A 47 -2.35 10.62 7.96
C ASP A 47 -0.88 10.49 8.35
N TYR A 48 -0.13 9.66 7.62
CA TYR A 48 1.30 9.45 7.84
C TYR A 48 2.20 10.33 6.97
N LYS A 49 1.67 11.29 6.19
CA LYS A 49 2.44 12.19 5.31
C LYS A 49 3.38 11.46 4.33
N ILE A 50 2.90 10.35 3.77
CA ILE A 50 3.59 9.58 2.74
C ILE A 50 3.20 10.14 1.38
N GLU A 51 4.20 10.60 0.61
CA GLU A 51 3.98 11.06 -0.75
C GLU A 51 3.56 9.90 -1.66
N TYR A 52 2.54 10.13 -2.48
CA TYR A 52 2.06 9.18 -3.47
C TYR A 52 1.58 9.91 -4.73
N ASP A 53 1.71 9.26 -5.87
CA ASP A 53 1.20 9.76 -7.15
C ASP A 53 -0.04 8.96 -7.57
N PRO A 54 -1.21 9.59 -7.76
CA PRO A 54 -2.35 8.91 -8.35
C PRO A 54 -2.14 8.72 -9.86
N ILE A 55 -2.25 7.48 -10.32
CA ILE A 55 -2.29 7.11 -11.75
C ILE A 55 -3.71 6.69 -12.06
N THR A 56 -4.35 7.40 -12.98
CA THR A 56 -5.73 7.11 -13.37
C THR A 56 -5.75 6.32 -14.67
N ILE A 57 -6.44 5.18 -14.66
CA ILE A 57 -6.64 4.30 -15.81
C ILE A 57 -8.07 4.48 -16.33
N PRO A 58 -8.27 4.86 -17.59
CA PRO A 58 -9.60 4.97 -18.17
C PRO A 58 -10.37 3.65 -18.07
N LYS A 59 -11.68 3.73 -17.83
CA LYS A 59 -12.54 2.55 -17.71
C LYS A 59 -12.61 1.73 -19.02
N ASP A 60 -12.48 2.38 -20.17
CA ASP A 60 -12.38 1.74 -21.49
C ASP A 60 -10.98 1.17 -21.78
N GLY A 61 -10.05 1.32 -20.83
CA GLY A 61 -8.69 0.81 -20.85
C GLY A 61 -7.66 1.85 -21.29
N TYR A 62 -6.41 1.60 -20.91
CA TYR A 62 -5.28 2.41 -21.37
C TYR A 62 -4.90 1.98 -22.79
N LYS A 63 -4.84 2.90 -23.75
CA LYS A 63 -4.66 2.55 -25.19
C LYS A 63 -3.19 2.43 -25.61
N ASP A 64 -2.30 3.05 -24.84
CA ASP A 64 -0.87 3.07 -25.12
C ASP A 64 -0.11 2.00 -24.32
N ASN A 65 1.22 1.98 -24.46
CA ASN A 65 2.08 1.16 -23.61
C ASN A 65 1.98 1.65 -22.15
N ILE A 66 1.44 0.81 -21.26
CA ILE A 66 1.18 1.16 -19.86
C ILE A 66 2.47 1.46 -19.09
N GLU A 67 3.62 0.93 -19.53
CA GLU A 67 4.91 1.20 -18.89
C GLU A 67 5.29 2.69 -18.95
N ASN A 68 4.79 3.43 -19.94
CA ASN A 68 5.04 4.88 -20.04
C ASN A 68 4.54 5.66 -18.82
N LEU A 69 3.60 5.10 -18.05
CA LEU A 69 3.11 5.70 -16.81
C LEU A 69 4.10 5.57 -15.65
N PHE A 70 5.08 4.66 -15.75
CA PHE A 70 6.00 4.30 -14.66
C PHE A 70 7.46 4.69 -14.92
N TYR A 71 7.74 5.35 -16.05
CA TYR A 71 9.07 5.86 -16.39
C TYR A 71 9.04 7.36 -16.64
N ASN A 72 10.14 8.02 -16.26
CA ASN A 72 10.47 9.35 -16.75
C ASN A 72 11.49 9.22 -17.89
N ASN A 73 11.35 10.05 -18.92
CA ASN A 73 12.38 10.21 -19.93
C ASN A 73 13.30 11.36 -19.54
N VAL A 74 14.52 11.04 -19.11
CA VAL A 74 15.56 12.01 -18.76
C VAL A 74 16.70 11.86 -19.77
N ASP A 75 16.89 12.87 -20.61
CA ASP A 75 17.92 12.91 -21.65
C ASP A 75 17.91 11.69 -22.59
N GLY A 76 16.72 11.22 -22.97
CA GLY A 76 16.54 10.06 -23.86
C GLY A 76 16.68 8.71 -23.15
N LYS A 77 16.83 8.69 -21.81
CA LYS A 77 16.92 7.46 -21.02
C LYS A 77 15.69 7.31 -20.13
N LEU A 78 15.09 6.11 -20.15
CA LEU A 78 14.02 5.76 -19.23
C LEU A 78 14.59 5.55 -17.82
N GLN A 79 14.05 6.27 -16.86
CA GLN A 79 14.35 6.17 -15.44
C GLN A 79 13.08 5.71 -14.70
N PRO A 80 13.13 4.65 -13.88
CA PRO A 80 11.95 4.19 -13.15
C PRO A 80 11.47 5.29 -12.19
N LYS A 81 10.16 5.55 -12.21
CA LYS A 81 9.54 6.57 -11.38
C LYS A 81 9.16 6.05 -9.98
N TYR A 82 8.80 4.77 -9.85
CA TYR A 82 8.20 4.21 -8.62
C TYR A 82 8.85 2.89 -8.22
N THR A 83 8.95 2.64 -6.91
CA THR A 83 9.33 1.33 -6.38
C THR A 83 8.13 0.56 -5.82
N VAL A 84 6.98 1.22 -5.68
CA VAL A 84 5.73 0.60 -5.23
C VAL A 84 4.57 1.00 -6.14
N LEU A 85 3.86 0.01 -6.66
CA LEU A 85 2.58 0.21 -7.37
C LEU A 85 1.45 -0.42 -6.56
N VAL A 86 0.49 0.39 -6.15
CA VAL A 86 -0.66 -0.03 -5.34
C VAL A 86 -1.92 -0.02 -6.19
N PHE A 87 -2.66 -1.12 -6.13
CA PHE A 87 -3.93 -1.32 -6.80
C PHE A 87 -5.01 -1.51 -5.71
N PRO A 88 -5.63 -0.42 -5.24
CA PRO A 88 -6.50 -0.45 -4.08
C PRO A 88 -7.86 -1.14 -4.31
N ASN A 89 -8.24 -1.39 -5.56
CA ASN A 89 -9.50 -2.04 -5.93
C ASN A 89 -9.27 -3.30 -6.78
N GLY A 90 -8.48 -4.22 -6.23
CA GLY A 90 -7.98 -5.42 -6.88
C GLY A 90 -7.19 -5.06 -8.13
N ARG A 91 -7.35 -5.86 -9.19
CA ARG A 91 -6.81 -5.57 -10.53
C ARG A 91 -7.56 -4.48 -11.28
N VAL A 92 -7.72 -3.28 -10.71
CA VAL A 92 -8.27 -2.10 -11.41
C VAL A 92 -9.59 -2.46 -12.11
N SER A 93 -10.46 -3.14 -11.36
CA SER A 93 -11.65 -3.80 -11.89
C SER A 93 -12.92 -2.99 -11.73
N TYR A 94 -13.78 -3.02 -12.75
CA TYR A 94 -15.07 -2.35 -12.76
C TYR A 94 -16.19 -3.32 -13.10
N LYS A 95 -17.40 -2.99 -12.64
CA LYS A 95 -18.61 -3.76 -12.97
C LYS A 95 -19.06 -3.44 -14.39
N ASN A 96 -19.10 -4.47 -15.24
CA ASN A 96 -19.63 -4.44 -16.60
C ASN A 96 -20.88 -5.34 -16.67
N GLY A 97 -22.05 -4.77 -16.39
CA GLY A 97 -23.27 -5.55 -16.23
C GLY A 97 -23.21 -6.44 -14.99
N LYS A 98 -23.20 -7.77 -15.17
CA LYS A 98 -23.12 -8.76 -14.08
C LYS A 98 -21.72 -9.29 -13.82
N THR A 99 -20.73 -8.92 -14.63
CA THR A 99 -19.36 -9.40 -14.50
C THR A 99 -18.43 -8.27 -14.07
N TRP A 100 -17.38 -8.63 -13.34
CA TRP A 100 -16.27 -7.73 -13.06
C TRP A 100 -15.21 -7.90 -14.16
N LYS A 101 -14.67 -6.79 -14.64
CA LYS A 101 -13.62 -6.77 -15.66
C LYS A 101 -12.52 -5.80 -15.25
N SER A 102 -11.27 -6.20 -15.43
CA SER A 102 -10.12 -5.30 -15.33
C SER A 102 -10.14 -4.26 -16.45
N ALA A 103 -9.85 -3.00 -16.13
CA ALA A 103 -9.60 -1.96 -17.13
C ALA A 103 -8.23 -2.13 -17.81
N ILE A 104 -7.32 -2.89 -17.17
CA ILE A 104 -5.99 -3.23 -17.68
C ILE A 104 -6.08 -4.60 -18.37
N THR A 105 -5.53 -4.74 -19.58
CA THR A 105 -5.53 -6.04 -20.31
C THR A 105 -4.48 -7.00 -19.76
N ASP A 106 -4.55 -8.28 -20.12
CA ASP A 106 -3.56 -9.27 -19.71
C ASP A 106 -2.14 -8.92 -20.20
N GLU A 107 -2.02 -8.40 -21.42
CA GLU A 107 -0.73 -7.92 -21.96
C GLU A 107 -0.18 -6.74 -21.16
N GLN A 108 -1.05 -5.83 -20.71
CA GLN A 108 -0.64 -4.70 -19.87
C GLN A 108 -0.29 -5.14 -18.44
N TRP A 109 -0.94 -6.17 -17.90
CA TRP A 109 -0.51 -6.79 -16.65
C TRP A 109 0.88 -7.40 -16.78
N LEU A 110 1.19 -8.06 -17.90
CA LEU A 110 2.54 -8.56 -18.17
C LEU A 110 3.58 -7.43 -18.26
N GLN A 111 3.21 -6.27 -18.83
CA GLN A 111 4.03 -5.05 -18.82
C GLN A 111 4.28 -4.52 -17.40
N ILE A 112 3.24 -4.42 -16.56
CA ILE A 112 3.38 -4.04 -15.14
C ILE A 112 4.29 -5.00 -14.38
N GLU A 113 4.11 -6.32 -14.56
CA GLU A 113 4.99 -7.33 -13.97
C GLU A 113 6.42 -7.24 -14.53
N GLY A 114 6.57 -6.87 -15.80
CA GLY A 114 7.83 -6.53 -16.46
C GLY A 114 8.58 -5.39 -15.78
N TYR A 115 7.88 -4.28 -15.55
CA TYR A 115 8.39 -3.15 -14.79
C TYR A 115 8.83 -3.54 -13.39
N ALA A 116 7.98 -4.26 -12.65
CA ALA A 116 8.25 -4.73 -11.29
C ALA A 116 9.53 -5.57 -11.21
N ARG A 117 9.65 -6.55 -12.10
CA ARG A 117 10.82 -7.42 -12.19
C ARG A 117 12.10 -6.66 -12.53
N THR A 118 12.02 -5.71 -13.46
CA THR A 118 13.20 -5.01 -13.99
C THR A 118 13.75 -4.00 -12.99
N ASN A 119 12.87 -3.34 -12.24
CA ASN A 119 13.23 -2.23 -11.35
C ASN A 119 13.15 -2.60 -9.86
N ASP A 120 12.96 -3.89 -9.55
CA ASP A 120 12.67 -4.41 -8.21
C ASP A 120 11.50 -3.69 -7.51
N ALA A 121 10.54 -3.20 -8.30
CA ALA A 121 9.34 -2.57 -7.76
C ALA A 121 8.38 -3.66 -7.25
N ARG A 122 7.65 -3.33 -6.19
CA ARG A 122 6.67 -4.24 -5.57
C ARG A 122 5.25 -3.83 -5.93
N LEU A 123 4.41 -4.82 -6.20
CA LEU A 123 2.99 -4.64 -6.50
C LEU A 123 2.14 -4.96 -5.26
N VAL A 124 1.14 -4.14 -4.98
CA VAL A 124 0.23 -4.32 -3.84
C VAL A 124 -1.19 -4.37 -4.36
N PHE A 125 -1.88 -5.49 -4.16
CA PHE A 125 -3.29 -5.66 -4.50
C PHE A 125 -4.13 -5.68 -3.23
N LEU A 126 -4.98 -4.67 -3.06
CA LEU A 126 -5.97 -4.61 -1.99
C LEU A 126 -7.33 -5.00 -2.57
N ASN A 127 -8.24 -5.55 -1.77
CA ASN A 127 -9.56 -5.96 -2.27
C ASN A 127 -9.47 -6.91 -3.49
N GLU A 128 -8.50 -7.83 -3.47
CA GLU A 128 -8.29 -8.77 -4.56
C GLU A 128 -9.21 -9.98 -4.41
N TYR A 129 -9.58 -10.59 -5.53
CA TYR A 129 -10.29 -11.86 -5.53
C TYR A 129 -9.32 -13.03 -5.76
N PRO A 130 -9.40 -14.13 -4.99
CA PRO A 130 -8.51 -15.28 -5.17
C PRO A 130 -8.53 -15.78 -6.61
N SER A 131 -7.38 -15.73 -7.28
CA SER A 131 -7.29 -16.04 -8.71
C SER A 131 -5.93 -16.64 -9.08
N THR A 132 -5.88 -17.26 -10.26
CA THR A 132 -4.65 -17.86 -10.80
C THR A 132 -3.51 -16.84 -10.90
N ALA A 133 -3.84 -15.58 -11.16
CA ALA A 133 -2.84 -14.52 -11.25
C ALA A 133 -2.25 -14.11 -9.88
N THR A 134 -2.85 -14.48 -8.75
CA THR A 134 -2.22 -14.46 -7.42
C THR A 134 -1.80 -15.86 -6.93
N GLY A 135 -1.88 -16.89 -7.77
CA GLY A 135 -1.53 -18.26 -7.39
C GLY A 135 -2.50 -18.90 -6.40
N THR A 136 -3.73 -18.42 -6.34
CA THR A 136 -4.73 -18.84 -5.36
C THR A 136 -6.05 -19.17 -6.02
N LYS A 137 -6.93 -19.82 -5.26
CA LYS A 137 -8.31 -20.10 -5.62
C LYS A 137 -9.20 -19.90 -4.40
N LEU A 138 -10.51 -19.96 -4.58
CA LEU A 138 -11.42 -20.05 -3.46
C LEU A 138 -11.10 -21.27 -2.61
N TYR A 139 -11.21 -21.14 -1.30
CA TYR A 139 -11.06 -22.27 -0.39
C TYR A 139 -12.09 -23.38 -0.69
N LYS A 140 -13.33 -22.98 -0.99
CA LYS A 140 -14.41 -23.88 -1.42
C LYS A 140 -15.10 -23.33 -2.66
N GLU A 141 -15.55 -24.23 -3.54
CA GLU A 141 -16.35 -23.86 -4.71
C GLU A 141 -17.68 -23.24 -4.30
N CYS A 142 -18.12 -22.21 -5.02
CA CYS A 142 -19.36 -21.50 -4.77
C CYS A 142 -20.26 -21.63 -6.02
N SER A 143 -21.42 -22.29 -5.91
CA SER A 143 -22.41 -22.32 -7.00
C SER A 143 -23.25 -21.04 -7.12
N GLY A 144 -23.07 -20.09 -6.19
CA GLY A 144 -23.64 -18.73 -6.18
C GLY A 144 -23.17 -17.91 -4.97
N GLU A 145 -23.49 -16.61 -4.94
CA GLU A 145 -23.11 -15.72 -3.81
C GLU A 145 -23.69 -16.19 -2.47
N SER A 146 -24.85 -16.86 -2.47
CA SER A 146 -25.49 -17.38 -1.24
C SER A 146 -24.82 -18.62 -0.65
N ASP A 147 -24.03 -19.34 -1.44
CA ASP A 147 -23.44 -20.61 -1.03
C ASP A 147 -22.11 -20.41 -0.28
N CYS A 148 -21.49 -19.26 -0.49
CA CYS A 148 -20.25 -18.88 0.17
C CYS A 148 -20.52 -17.78 1.18
N LYS A 149 -20.47 -18.16 2.45
CA LYS A 149 -20.69 -17.28 3.61
C LYS A 149 -19.46 -16.39 3.86
N PHE A 150 -19.25 -15.44 2.96
CA PHE A 150 -18.16 -14.44 3.02
C PHE A 150 -18.38 -13.34 4.07
N ASP A 151 -19.46 -13.41 4.83
CA ASP A 151 -19.85 -12.46 5.87
C ASP A 151 -19.57 -12.98 7.29
N LEU A 152 -18.95 -14.16 7.42
CA LEU A 152 -18.60 -14.75 8.70
C LEU A 152 -17.51 -13.93 9.41
N THR A 153 -17.44 -14.08 10.74
CA THR A 153 -16.43 -13.37 11.53
C THR A 153 -15.15 -14.20 11.62
N HIS A 154 -14.02 -13.58 11.28
CA HIS A 154 -12.71 -14.20 11.35
C HIS A 154 -11.71 -13.27 12.05
N LYS A 155 -10.83 -13.83 12.88
CA LYS A 155 -9.60 -13.14 13.25
C LYS A 155 -8.63 -13.17 12.07
N VAL A 156 -7.89 -12.09 11.87
CA VAL A 156 -6.76 -12.06 10.94
C VAL A 156 -5.51 -12.49 11.70
N ILE A 157 -4.82 -13.50 11.20
CA ILE A 157 -3.62 -14.08 11.81
C ILE A 157 -2.46 -13.87 10.84
N ALA A 158 -1.42 -13.16 11.24
CA ALA A 158 -0.22 -12.97 10.44
C ALA A 158 0.78 -14.13 10.61
N ASP A 159 1.32 -14.63 9.50
CA ASP A 159 2.44 -15.57 9.52
C ASP A 159 3.75 -14.85 9.86
N LYS A 160 4.69 -15.54 10.50
CA LYS A 160 6.00 -14.98 10.86
C LYS A 160 6.81 -14.41 9.68
N ASN A 161 6.50 -14.78 8.44
CA ASN A 161 7.23 -14.34 7.25
C ASN A 161 6.80 -12.94 6.75
N ILE A 162 5.75 -12.34 7.31
CA ILE A 162 5.37 -10.95 6.99
C ILE A 162 5.99 -9.97 7.97
N VAL A 163 6.30 -8.77 7.49
CA VAL A 163 6.70 -7.66 8.35
C VAL A 163 5.59 -7.36 9.36
N LEU A 164 5.98 -6.99 10.59
CA LEU A 164 5.06 -6.63 11.67
C LEU A 164 4.12 -7.79 12.13
N ALA A 165 4.44 -9.04 11.80
CA ALA A 165 3.60 -10.20 12.13
C ALA A 165 3.21 -10.28 13.61
N GLU A 166 4.17 -10.08 14.53
CA GLU A 166 3.92 -10.11 15.97
C GLU A 166 2.91 -9.03 16.37
N THR A 167 3.08 -7.81 15.88
CA THR A 167 2.21 -6.67 16.17
C THR A 167 0.81 -6.85 15.59
N VAL A 168 0.67 -7.38 14.36
CA VAL A 168 -0.65 -7.73 13.79
C VAL A 168 -1.38 -8.72 14.70
N ASN A 169 -0.67 -9.74 15.18
CA ASN A 169 -1.25 -10.75 16.06
C ASN A 169 -1.56 -10.20 17.47
N GLU A 170 -0.78 -9.25 17.98
CA GLU A 170 -1.01 -8.56 19.27
C GLU A 170 -2.30 -7.72 19.25
N VAL A 171 -2.54 -6.96 18.18
CA VAL A 171 -3.70 -6.06 18.09
C VAL A 171 -5.02 -6.78 17.79
N ASN A 172 -4.99 -8.09 17.52
CA ASN A 172 -6.15 -8.96 17.36
C ASN A 172 -7.19 -8.41 16.35
N LEU A 173 -6.77 -8.15 15.11
CA LEU A 173 -7.68 -7.69 14.04
C LEU A 173 -8.79 -8.71 13.75
N VAL A 174 -10.00 -8.23 13.50
CA VAL A 174 -11.18 -9.05 13.23
C VAL A 174 -11.91 -8.52 12.01
N VAL A 175 -12.14 -9.37 11.00
CA VAL A 175 -13.06 -9.08 9.90
C VAL A 175 -14.42 -9.71 10.20
N ASP A 176 -15.49 -9.04 9.80
CA ASP A 176 -16.85 -9.50 9.96
C ASP A 176 -17.70 -9.10 8.74
N LYS A 177 -19.02 -9.27 8.83
CA LYS A 177 -19.99 -8.92 7.77
C LYS A 177 -19.86 -7.50 7.20
N ASN A 178 -19.20 -6.57 7.88
CA ASN A 178 -19.02 -5.20 7.39
C ASN A 178 -17.84 -5.09 6.43
N ILE A 179 -16.83 -5.97 6.57
CA ILE A 179 -15.66 -6.04 5.69
C ILE A 179 -15.84 -7.26 4.79
N TYR A 180 -16.17 -7.07 3.52
CA TYR A 180 -16.23 -8.19 2.58
C TYR A 180 -14.88 -8.90 2.51
N HIS A 181 -14.85 -10.23 2.65
CA HIS A 181 -13.62 -11.00 2.61
C HIS A 181 -13.84 -12.40 2.03
N VAL A 182 -12.81 -12.95 1.40
CA VAL A 182 -12.92 -14.16 0.60
C VAL A 182 -11.87 -15.17 1.05
N PRO A 183 -12.25 -16.16 1.88
CA PRO A 183 -11.39 -17.29 2.25
C PRO A 183 -10.76 -17.97 1.04
N ALA A 184 -9.43 -17.90 0.94
CA ALA A 184 -8.67 -18.44 -0.17
C ALA A 184 -7.91 -19.72 0.21
N ALA A 185 -7.44 -20.42 -0.83
CA ALA A 185 -6.46 -21.50 -0.73
C ALA A 185 -5.37 -21.29 -1.78
N ILE A 186 -4.18 -21.83 -1.52
CA ILE A 186 -3.10 -21.87 -2.52
C ILE A 186 -3.51 -22.79 -3.67
N ASP A 187 -3.34 -22.33 -4.90
CA ASP A 187 -3.48 -23.20 -6.06
C ASP A 187 -2.17 -23.96 -6.30
N THR A 188 -2.14 -25.21 -5.83
CA THR A 188 -0.99 -26.11 -5.97
C THR A 188 -0.63 -26.39 -7.43
N ASN A 189 -1.50 -26.11 -8.38
CA ASN A 189 -1.19 -26.24 -9.80
C ASN A 189 -0.33 -25.10 -10.34
N ILE A 190 -0.17 -24.00 -9.60
CA ILE A 190 0.63 -22.83 -10.00
C ILE A 190 1.94 -22.79 -9.22
N GLN A 191 1.91 -23.22 -7.96
CA GLN A 191 3.10 -23.29 -7.10
C GLN A 191 4.27 -24.03 -7.78
N GLY A 192 5.41 -23.35 -7.88
CA GLY A 192 6.65 -23.90 -8.45
C GLY A 192 6.68 -23.97 -9.98
N LYS A 193 5.58 -23.69 -10.69
CA LYS A 193 5.57 -23.63 -12.16
C LYS A 193 6.09 -22.28 -12.62
N ASP A 194 6.81 -22.28 -13.75
CA ASP A 194 7.34 -21.07 -14.39
C ASP A 194 8.02 -20.12 -13.41
N ASN A 195 8.78 -20.68 -12.45
CA ASN A 195 9.46 -19.95 -11.39
C ASN A 195 8.53 -19.01 -10.60
N VAL A 196 7.34 -19.51 -10.27
CA VAL A 196 6.37 -18.87 -9.39
C VAL A 196 6.47 -19.46 -7.99
N SER A 197 6.69 -18.62 -6.98
CA SER A 197 6.58 -19.01 -5.57
C SER A 197 5.47 -18.21 -4.89
N ILE A 198 4.56 -18.91 -4.22
CA ILE A 198 3.45 -18.32 -3.48
C ILE A 198 3.64 -18.66 -2.00
N GLU A 199 3.59 -17.64 -1.15
CA GLU A 199 3.70 -17.79 0.29
C GLU A 199 2.47 -17.17 0.96
N PRO A 200 1.65 -17.96 1.69
CA PRO A 200 0.63 -17.39 2.54
C PRO A 200 1.30 -16.58 3.66
N VAL A 201 0.84 -15.34 3.83
CA VAL A 201 1.40 -14.39 4.81
C VAL A 201 0.38 -13.96 5.85
N MET A 202 -0.91 -14.15 5.58
CA MET A 202 -1.98 -13.97 6.55
C MET A 202 -3.08 -15.00 6.34
N TYR A 203 -3.79 -15.29 7.42
CA TYR A 203 -4.89 -16.24 7.47
C TYR A 203 -6.13 -15.63 8.11
N PHE A 204 -7.30 -16.09 7.67
CA PHE A 204 -8.52 -16.00 8.44
C PHE A 204 -8.60 -17.20 9.38
N SER A 205 -8.92 -16.96 10.66
CA SER A 205 -9.17 -18.03 11.63
C SER A 205 -10.36 -18.91 11.22
N PRO A 206 -10.57 -20.10 11.82
CA PRO A 206 -11.74 -20.92 11.53
C PRO A 206 -13.06 -20.21 11.87
N ALA A 207 -14.11 -20.48 11.09
CA ALA A 207 -15.50 -20.10 11.31
C ALA A 207 -16.41 -21.30 11.00
N GLU A 208 -16.67 -22.11 12.02
CA GLU A 208 -17.44 -23.35 11.91
C GLU A 208 -18.93 -23.10 11.58
N PRO A 209 -19.58 -23.98 10.79
CA PRO A 209 -19.03 -25.16 10.12
C PRO A 209 -18.43 -24.89 8.73
N ASP A 210 -18.51 -23.64 8.26
CA ASP A 210 -18.27 -23.30 6.85
C ASP A 210 -16.79 -23.23 6.46
N TYR A 211 -15.92 -22.91 7.44
CA TYR A 211 -14.48 -22.82 7.32
C TYR A 211 -13.83 -23.42 8.58
N PRO A 212 -13.64 -24.75 8.64
CA PRO A 212 -13.21 -25.44 9.87
C PRO A 212 -11.72 -25.29 10.19
N GLU A 213 -10.95 -24.66 9.30
CA GLU A 213 -9.51 -24.45 9.45
C GLU A 213 -9.12 -23.02 9.04
N ASN A 214 -7.85 -22.67 9.28
CA ASN A 214 -7.31 -21.42 8.79
C ASN A 214 -7.36 -21.38 7.26
N THR A 215 -7.94 -20.32 6.72
CA THR A 215 -7.95 -20.07 5.27
C THR A 215 -7.06 -18.89 4.93
N VAL A 216 -6.60 -18.77 3.69
CA VAL A 216 -5.64 -17.73 3.30
C VAL A 216 -6.35 -16.38 3.19
N ALA A 217 -5.84 -15.36 3.89
CA ALA A 217 -6.33 -13.99 3.84
C ALA A 217 -5.42 -13.07 3.01
N ALA A 218 -4.13 -13.39 2.93
CA ALA A 218 -3.19 -12.71 2.05
C ALA A 218 -2.02 -13.61 1.65
N VAL A 219 -1.46 -13.34 0.47
CA VAL A 219 -0.25 -14.03 -0.05
C VAL A 219 0.77 -13.02 -0.52
N THR A 220 2.05 -13.38 -0.45
CA THR A 220 3.09 -12.81 -1.30
C THR A 220 3.38 -13.78 -2.45
N VAL A 221 3.57 -13.24 -3.65
CA VAL A 221 3.93 -14.02 -4.84
C VAL A 221 5.19 -13.43 -5.46
N ASN A 222 6.11 -14.30 -5.84
CA ASN A 222 7.21 -13.96 -6.73
C ASN A 222 6.97 -14.67 -8.07
N LYS A 223 6.74 -13.89 -9.13
CA LYS A 223 6.47 -14.38 -10.48
C LYS A 223 7.61 -13.99 -11.40
N ASN A 224 8.60 -14.88 -11.53
CA ASN A 224 9.81 -14.64 -12.31
C ASN A 224 10.58 -13.37 -11.88
N GLY A 225 10.56 -13.00 -10.60
CA GLY A 225 11.19 -11.79 -10.07
C GLY A 225 10.24 -10.61 -9.84
N ALA A 226 9.03 -10.63 -10.40
CA ALA A 226 8.00 -9.66 -10.05
C ALA A 226 7.41 -10.01 -8.67
N LYS A 227 7.59 -9.14 -7.68
CA LYS A 227 7.14 -9.36 -6.30
C LYS A 227 5.80 -8.65 -6.09
N LEU A 228 4.81 -9.39 -5.60
CA LEU A 228 3.50 -8.84 -5.26
C LEU A 228 2.99 -9.35 -3.92
N ILE A 229 2.09 -8.57 -3.31
CA ILE A 229 1.27 -8.99 -2.18
C ILE A 229 -0.21 -8.79 -2.55
N ALA A 230 -1.07 -9.72 -2.16
CA ALA A 230 -2.50 -9.63 -2.42
C ALA A 230 -3.31 -9.94 -1.16
N PHE A 231 -4.28 -9.09 -0.85
CA PHE A 231 -5.18 -9.22 0.28
C PHE A 231 -6.60 -9.55 -0.19
N TYR A 232 -7.19 -10.61 0.36
CA TYR A 232 -8.51 -11.12 -0.02
C TYR A 232 -9.62 -10.58 0.90
N MET A 233 -9.57 -9.27 1.15
CA MET A 233 -10.57 -8.53 1.91
C MET A 233 -10.66 -7.09 1.43
N ALA A 234 -11.82 -6.47 1.64
CA ALA A 234 -12.08 -5.09 1.33
C ALA A 234 -11.27 -4.14 2.22
N PHE A 235 -10.86 -3.01 1.66
CA PHE A 235 -10.16 -1.93 2.36
C PHE A 235 -11.03 -0.67 2.34
N GLY A 236 -11.42 -0.19 3.51
CA GLY A 236 -12.24 1.02 3.67
C GLY A 236 -11.62 2.02 4.64
N ASN A 237 -11.86 3.32 4.44
CA ASN A 237 -11.43 4.35 5.40
C ASN A 237 -12.17 4.28 6.75
N TRP A 238 -13.28 3.55 6.78
CA TRP A 238 -14.13 3.30 7.94
C TRP A 238 -13.65 2.12 8.79
N SER A 239 -12.71 1.30 8.31
CA SER A 239 -12.21 0.12 9.00
C SER A 239 -10.82 0.35 9.59
N LYS A 240 -10.72 0.08 10.89
CA LYS A 240 -9.44 0.09 11.61
C LYS A 240 -8.54 -1.05 11.16
N GLU A 241 -9.10 -2.20 10.79
CA GLU A 241 -8.39 -3.34 10.21
C GLU A 241 -7.74 -2.93 8.89
N SER A 242 -8.49 -2.25 8.02
CA SER A 242 -7.97 -1.72 6.76
C SER A 242 -6.81 -0.74 7.01
N SER A 243 -6.98 0.16 7.98
CA SER A 243 -5.95 1.15 8.33
C SER A 243 -4.69 0.48 8.89
N ALA A 244 -4.83 -0.52 9.77
CA ALA A 244 -3.71 -1.28 10.33
C ALA A 244 -2.98 -2.09 9.24
N LEU A 245 -3.73 -2.79 8.38
CA LEU A 245 -3.17 -3.55 7.27
C LEU A 245 -2.53 -2.65 6.20
N ASN A 246 -2.94 -1.38 6.09
CA ASN A 246 -2.26 -0.43 5.24
C ASN A 246 -0.82 -0.16 5.69
N VAL A 247 -0.57 -0.09 6.99
CA VAL A 247 0.79 0.04 7.54
C VAL A 247 1.64 -1.19 7.21
N VAL A 248 1.03 -2.38 7.22
CA VAL A 248 1.72 -3.64 6.88
C VAL A 248 2.16 -3.65 5.43
N TRP A 249 1.26 -3.41 4.47
CA TRP A 249 1.66 -3.44 3.07
C TRP A 249 2.60 -2.28 2.72
N LEU A 250 2.47 -1.11 3.34
CA LEU A 250 3.41 0.01 3.16
C LEU A 250 4.83 -0.40 3.57
N SER A 251 4.96 -0.99 4.77
CA SER A 251 6.24 -1.46 5.30
C SER A 251 6.82 -2.58 4.44
N TRP A 252 5.97 -3.52 3.99
CA TRP A 252 6.39 -4.62 3.12
C TRP A 252 6.83 -4.12 1.75
N ALA A 253 6.05 -3.23 1.12
CA ALA A 253 6.26 -2.79 -0.24
C ALA A 253 7.50 -1.90 -0.36
N THR A 254 7.65 -0.94 0.55
CA THR A 254 8.80 -0.03 0.56
C THR A 254 10.05 -0.64 1.18
N GLY A 255 9.90 -1.69 2.00
CA GLY A 255 11.00 -2.24 2.81
C GLY A 255 11.52 -1.26 3.87
N LYS A 256 10.74 -0.22 4.21
CA LYS A 256 11.12 0.85 5.12
C LYS A 256 10.19 0.87 6.34
N ASP A 257 10.77 1.30 7.46
CA ASP A 257 10.00 1.71 8.62
C ASP A 257 9.25 3.02 8.29
N LEU A 258 8.02 3.17 8.77
CA LEU A 258 7.16 4.32 8.46
C LEU A 258 7.83 5.67 8.82
N LYS A 259 8.62 5.71 9.91
CA LYS A 259 9.36 6.92 10.30
C LYS A 259 10.35 7.42 9.23
N HIS A 260 10.82 6.50 8.38
CA HIS A 260 11.72 6.82 7.28
C HIS A 260 10.99 7.20 5.99
N LEU A 261 9.70 6.86 5.86
CA LEU A 261 8.87 7.29 4.73
C LEU A 261 8.38 8.73 4.88
N ASN A 262 8.15 9.17 6.11
CA ASN A 262 7.55 10.48 6.40
C ASN A 262 8.48 11.48 7.10
N GLY A 263 9.73 11.08 7.38
CA GLY A 263 10.68 11.88 8.15
C GLY A 263 10.21 12.19 9.59
N GLY A 264 9.22 11.44 10.08
CA GLY A 264 8.57 11.61 11.37
C GLY A 264 9.18 10.72 12.45
N SER A 265 8.49 10.64 13.60
CA SER A 265 8.96 9.89 14.78
C SER A 265 8.19 8.59 15.04
N ILE A 266 7.08 8.36 14.34
CA ILE A 266 6.23 7.17 14.56
C ILE A 266 6.77 6.03 13.73
N ASP A 267 7.15 4.93 14.38
CA ASP A 267 7.59 3.72 13.70
C ASP A 267 6.42 2.86 13.22
N SER A 268 6.70 1.87 12.37
CA SER A 268 5.66 1.01 11.80
C SER A 268 4.86 0.22 12.83
N ASN A 269 5.43 -0.15 13.99
CA ASN A 269 4.69 -0.87 15.03
C ASN A 269 3.72 0.06 15.75
N ASP A 270 4.19 1.24 16.14
CA ASP A 270 3.36 2.25 16.79
C ASP A 270 2.23 2.72 15.87
N ALA A 271 2.53 2.96 14.59
CA ALA A 271 1.52 3.30 13.58
C ALA A 271 0.46 2.21 13.41
N LEU A 272 0.87 0.93 13.41
CA LEU A 272 -0.06 -0.19 13.32
C LEU A 272 -0.97 -0.26 14.56
N LYS A 273 -0.40 -0.11 15.76
CA LYS A 273 -1.16 -0.11 17.02
C LYS A 273 -2.14 1.06 17.09
N ASP A 274 -1.72 2.26 16.68
CA ASP A 274 -2.56 3.46 16.61
C ASP A 274 -3.72 3.25 15.63
N ALA A 275 -3.42 2.78 14.41
CA ALA A 275 -4.44 2.47 13.40
C ALA A 275 -5.43 1.40 13.87
N ALA A 276 -4.95 0.34 14.54
CA ALA A 276 -5.79 -0.74 15.05
C ALA A 276 -6.66 -0.34 16.25
N SER A 277 -6.32 0.76 16.94
CA SER A 277 -7.12 1.30 18.04
C SER A 277 -8.40 2.00 17.56
N GLY A 278 -8.43 2.47 16.31
CA GLY A 278 -9.50 3.28 15.73
C GLY A 278 -9.39 4.78 16.08
N ASP A 279 -8.55 5.13 17.05
CA ASP A 279 -8.18 6.50 17.38
C ASP A 279 -6.88 6.85 16.68
N ILE A 280 -6.93 7.19 15.38
CA ILE A 280 -5.75 7.83 14.77
C ILE A 280 -5.61 9.19 15.45
N LYS A 281 -4.74 9.26 16.45
CA LYS A 281 -4.39 10.53 17.08
C LYS A 281 -3.78 11.35 15.97
N SER A 282 -4.54 12.32 15.46
CA SER A 282 -4.05 13.30 14.50
C SER A 282 -2.71 13.77 15.03
N VAL A 283 -1.64 13.32 14.38
CA VAL A 283 -0.30 13.67 14.84
C VAL A 283 -0.20 15.13 14.48
N ASN A 284 -0.50 16.01 15.45
CA ASN A 284 -0.22 17.43 15.41
C ASN A 284 1.30 17.56 15.39
N LEU A 285 1.90 17.18 14.26
CA LEU A 285 3.32 17.23 13.95
C LEU A 285 3.64 18.62 13.36
N GLU A 286 2.97 19.65 13.88
CA GLU A 286 3.11 21.06 13.53
C GLU A 286 2.92 21.92 14.78
N VAL A 287 3.94 21.99 15.65
CA VAL A 287 4.24 23.23 16.42
C VAL A 287 5.75 23.37 16.70
N ILE A 288 6.52 22.27 16.79
CA ILE A 288 7.90 22.38 17.31
C ILE A 288 8.92 22.93 16.29
N PHE A 289 8.76 22.69 14.98
CA PHE A 289 9.77 23.14 13.99
C PHE A 289 9.60 24.59 13.51
N VAL A 290 8.38 25.13 13.46
CA VAL A 290 8.14 26.54 13.05
C VAL A 290 8.43 27.51 14.21
N GLY A 291 8.32 27.05 15.47
CA GLY A 291 8.71 27.85 16.63
C GLY A 291 10.20 28.17 16.67
N ILE A 292 11.06 27.21 16.32
CA ILE A 292 12.52 27.37 16.42
C ILE A 292 13.06 28.30 15.33
N THR A 293 12.61 28.19 14.08
CA THR A 293 13.05 29.09 12.99
C THR A 293 12.57 30.52 13.21
N THR A 294 11.35 30.72 13.74
CA THR A 294 10.86 32.07 14.07
C THR A 294 11.64 32.67 15.25
N PHE A 295 11.99 31.88 16.26
CA PHE A 295 12.79 32.34 17.40
C PHE A 295 14.22 32.75 16.99
N PHE A 296 14.87 31.99 16.09
CA PHE A 296 16.19 32.36 15.56
C PHE A 296 16.15 33.60 14.66
N THR A 297 15.08 33.80 13.90
CA THR A 297 14.94 34.99 13.04
C THR A 297 14.75 36.26 13.88
N ILE A 298 14.04 36.16 15.01
CA ILE A 298 13.85 37.28 15.94
C ILE A 298 15.14 37.62 16.71
N ILE A 299 15.92 36.62 17.14
CA ILE A 299 17.20 36.86 17.82
C ILE A 299 18.23 37.47 16.86
N ALA A 300 18.25 37.05 15.59
CA ALA A 300 19.16 37.61 14.58
C ALA A 300 18.78 39.04 14.13
N ALA A 301 17.54 39.48 14.35
CA ALA A 301 17.11 40.86 14.07
C ALA A 301 17.31 41.82 15.27
N LEU A 302 17.62 41.29 16.45
CA LEU A 302 17.78 42.05 17.71
C LEU A 302 19.25 42.16 18.19
N LEU A 303 20.20 41.58 17.45
CA LEU A 303 21.66 41.72 17.65
C LEU A 303 22.30 42.46 16.48
#